data_AF-A0A359JJE1-F1
#
_entry.id   AF-A0A359JJE1-F1
#
_cell.length_a   1.000
_cell.length_b   1.000
_cell.length_c   1.000
_cell.angle_alpha   90.00
_cell.angle_beta   90.00
_cell.angle_gamma   90.00
#
_symmetry.space_group_name_H-M   'P 1'
#
loop_
_entity.id
_entity.type
_entity.pdbx_description
1 polymer ?
#
loop_
_entity_poly.entity_id
_entity_poly.type
_entity_poly.pdbx_seq_one_letter_code
_entity_poly.pdbx_strand_id
1 'polypeptide(L)' 'KHIIEYSLKLDSNPEFTAGVLVAYARAVARLSKEGVTGCKTVLDIAPSYLSPLSDEELRKTLV' A
#
# COMPACT_ATOMS: atom_id res chain seq x y z
N LYS A 1 -14.45 23.54 14.25
CA LYS A 1 -14.27 22.10 14.58
C LYS A 1 -13.65 21.45 13.34
N HIS A 2 -12.55 20.70 13.48
CA HIS A 2 -11.89 20.02 12.35
C HIS A 2 -12.13 18.51 12.49
N ILE A 3 -12.59 17.87 11.42
CA ILE A 3 -12.96 16.44 11.38
C ILE A 3 -12.36 15.83 10.12
N ILE A 4 -11.83 14.61 10.25
CA ILE A 4 -11.37 13.77 9.13
C ILE A 4 -12.15 12.46 9.21
N GLU A 5 -12.74 12.03 8.10
CA GLU A 5 -13.54 10.80 8.00
C GLU A 5 -13.06 9.95 6.82
N TYR A 6 -12.95 8.65 7.07
CA TYR A 6 -12.70 7.64 6.04
C TYR A 6 -13.77 6.55 6.18
N SER A 7 -14.35 6.13 5.06
CA SER A 7 -15.32 5.05 5.02
C SER A 7 -15.05 4.10 3.85
N LEU A 8 -15.45 2.85 4.02
CA LEU A 8 -15.43 1.84 2.97
C LEU A 8 -16.86 1.34 2.76
N LYS A 9 -17.33 1.40 1.52
CA LYS A 9 -18.55 0.74 1.08
C LYS A 9 -18.13 -0.33 0.08
N LEU A 10 -18.25 -1.59 0.50
CA LEU A 10 -17.72 -2.73 -0.23
C LEU A 10 -18.86 -3.62 -0.71
N ASP A 11 -18.82 -4.02 -1.97
CA ASP A 11 -19.70 -5.07 -2.50
C ASP A 11 -19.22 -6.45 -2.03
N SER A 12 -17.89 -6.66 -1.99
CA SER A 12 -17.25 -7.90 -1.50
C SER A 12 -16.06 -7.57 -0.60
N ASN A 13 -16.22 -7.85 0.70
CA ASN A 13 -15.15 -7.68 1.68
C ASN A 13 -13.94 -8.62 1.45
N PRO A 14 -14.12 -9.91 1.08
CA PRO A 14 -13.01 -10.79 0.77
C PRO A 14 -12.18 -10.31 -0.43
N GLU A 15 -12.82 -9.83 -1.50
CA GLU A 15 -12.11 -9.33 -2.68
C GLU A 15 -11.34 -8.06 -2.38
N PHE A 16 -11.95 -7.11 -1.66
CA PHE A 16 -11.27 -5.90 -1.22
C PHE A 16 -10.03 -6.24 -0.37
N THR A 17 -10.21 -7.15 0.60
CA THR A 17 -9.11 -7.61 1.47
C THR A 17 -8.01 -8.28 0.65
N ALA A 18 -8.35 -9.13 -0.31
CA ALA A 18 -7.37 -9.77 -1.20
C ALA A 18 -6.61 -8.74 -2.05
N GLY A 19 -7.30 -7.71 -2.56
CA GLY A 19 -6.66 -6.61 -3.28
C GLY A 19 -5.64 -5.85 -2.42
N VAL A 20 -5.98 -5.58 -1.16
CA VAL A 20 -5.04 -5.00 -0.19
C VAL A 20 -3.84 -5.93 0.03
N LEU A 21 -4.06 -7.23 0.25
CA LEU A 21 -2.97 -8.19 0.43
C LEU A 21 -2.03 -8.24 -0.78
N VAL A 22 -2.55 -8.21 -2.01
CA VAL A 22 -1.73 -8.20 -3.24
C VAL A 22 -0.91 -6.91 -3.33
N ALA A 23 -1.46 -5.76 -2.95
CA ALA A 23 -0.71 -4.51 -2.90
C ALA A 23 0.45 -4.57 -1.89
N TYR A 24 0.21 -5.14 -0.70
CA TYR A 24 1.26 -5.34 0.30
C TYR A 24 2.28 -6.41 -0.09
N ALA A 25 1.90 -7.46 -0.82
CA ALA A 25 2.84 -8.45 -1.35
C ALA A 25 3.90 -7.80 -2.27
N ARG A 26 3.51 -6.78 -3.05
CA ARG A 26 4.46 -5.98 -3.84
C ARG A 26 5.46 -5.24 -2.96
N ALA A 27 4.99 -4.64 -1.86
CA ALA A 27 5.87 -3.99 -0.90
C ALA A 27 6.86 -4.98 -0.27
N VAL A 28 6.40 -6.17 0.12
CA VAL A 28 7.26 -7.24 0.65
C VAL A 28 8.33 -7.64 -0.37
N ALA A 29 7.97 -7.80 -1.64
CA ALA A 29 8.92 -8.16 -2.69
C ALA A 29 10.00 -7.08 -2.92
N ARG A 30 9.65 -5.78 -2.82
CA ARG A 30 10.62 -4.67 -2.92
C ARG A 30 11.54 -4.62 -1.71
N LEU A 31 10.99 -4.64 -0.51
CA LEU A 31 11.74 -4.65 0.75
C LEU A 31 12.70 -5.85 0.85
N SER A 32 12.26 -7.02 0.39
CA SER A 32 13.13 -8.20 0.33
C SER A 32 14.33 -8.00 -0.60
N LYS A 33 14.15 -7.34 -1.77
CA LYS A 33 15.25 -7.00 -2.68
C LYS A 33 16.22 -5.97 -2.08
N GLU A 34 15.73 -5.11 -1.20
CA GLU A 34 16.53 -4.14 -0.45
C GLU A 34 17.24 -4.77 0.78
N GLY A 35 17.04 -6.07 1.02
CA GLY A 35 17.66 -6.80 2.14
C GLY A 35 16.94 -6.62 3.48
N VAL A 36 15.75 -6.03 3.49
CA VAL A 36 14.96 -5.83 4.70
C VAL A 36 14.34 -7.15 5.15
N THR A 37 14.46 -7.46 6.44
CA THR A 37 13.89 -8.66 7.07
C THR A 37 13.14 -8.30 8.36
N GLY A 38 12.39 -9.26 8.91
CA GLY A 38 11.60 -9.08 10.13
C GLY A 38 10.13 -8.75 9.88
N CYS A 39 9.37 -8.61 10.96
CA CYS A 39 7.94 -8.30 10.92
C CYS A 39 7.70 -6.80 10.70
N LYS A 40 6.72 -6.46 9.85
CA LYS A 40 6.27 -5.09 9.61
C LYS A 40 4.75 -5.03 9.61
N THR A 41 4.22 -3.89 10.00
CA THR A 41 2.81 -3.54 9.95
C THR A 41 2.56 -2.49 8.86
N VAL A 42 1.30 -2.18 8.59
CA VAL A 42 0.90 -1.13 7.63
C VAL A 42 1.49 0.25 7.95
N LEU A 43 1.87 0.50 9.21
CA LEU A 43 2.47 1.76 9.65
C LEU A 43 3.94 1.90 9.25
N ASP A 44 4.59 0.79 8.91
CA ASP A 44 6.02 0.74 8.56
C ASP A 44 6.26 0.81 7.04
N ILE A 45 5.18 0.77 6.24
CA ILE A 45 5.24 0.66 4.78
C ILE A 45 4.78 1.98 4.16
N ALA A 46 5.72 2.70 3.55
CA ALA A 46 5.37 3.92 2.82
C ALA A 46 4.44 3.59 1.62
N PRO A 47 3.42 4.42 1.31
CA PRO A 47 2.46 4.15 0.23
C PRO A 47 3.09 3.91 -1.15
N SER A 48 4.28 4.47 -1.43
CA SER A 48 5.01 4.27 -2.70
C SER A 48 5.34 2.80 -2.97
N TYR A 49 5.56 1.99 -1.92
CA TYR A 49 5.83 0.55 -2.06
C TYR A 49 4.64 -0.25 -2.57
N LEU A 50 3.42 0.27 -2.37
CA LEU A 50 2.18 -0.40 -2.76
C LEU A 50 1.89 -0.22 -4.25
N SER A 51 2.41 0.84 -4.88
CA SER A 51 2.16 1.14 -6.28
C SER A 51 3.00 0.27 -7.22
N PRO A 52 2.46 -0.17 -8.38
CA PRO A 52 3.27 -0.78 -9.42
C PRO A 52 4.13 0.24 -10.18
N LEU A 53 3.80 1.53 -10.12
CA LEU A 53 4.51 2.59 -10.83
C LEU A 53 5.91 2.83 -10.24
N SER A 54 6.78 3.40 -11.06
CA SER A 54 8.06 3.94 -10.61
C SER A 54 7.86 5.20 -9.75
N ASP A 55 8.87 5.55 -8.96
CA ASP A 55 8.81 6.75 -8.11
C ASP A 55 8.69 8.04 -8.93
N GLU A 56 9.26 8.07 -10.15
CA GLU A 56 9.10 9.21 -11.07
C GLU A 56 7.66 9.33 -11.58
N GLU A 57 7.06 8.22 -12.02
CA GLU A 57 5.66 8.21 -12.47
C GLU A 57 4.69 8.57 -11.34
N LEU A 58 4.92 8.05 -10.13
CA LEU A 58 4.15 8.41 -8.94
C LEU A 58 4.16 9.92 -8.68
N ARG A 59 5.35 10.54 -8.68
CA ARG A 59 5.49 11.98 -8.49
C ARG A 59 4.87 12.81 -9.61
N LYS A 60 4.75 12.26 -10.81
CA LYS A 60 4.14 12.96 -11.96
C LYS A 60 2.61 12.89 -11.95
N THR A 61 2.04 11.82 -11.39
CA THR A 61 0.63 11.48 -11.59
C THR A 61 -0.24 11.66 -10.34
N LEU A 62 0.33 11.53 -9.14
CA LEU A 62 -0.42 11.46 -7.88
C LEU A 62 0.09 12.40 -6.79
N VAL A 63 1.22 13.08 -7.03
CA VAL A 63 1.78 14.13 -6.17
C VAL A 63 1.78 15.43 -6.96
#